data_AF-T5A685-F1
#
_entry.id   AF-T5A685-F1
#
_cell.length_a   1.000
_cell.length_b   1.000
_cell.length_c   1.000
_cell.angle_alpha   90.00
_cell.angle_beta   90.00
_cell.angle_gamma   90.00
#
_symmetry.space_group_name_H-M   'P 1'
#
loop_
_entity.id
_entity.type
_entity.pdbx_description
1 polymer ?
#
loop_
_entity_poly.entity_id
_entity_poly.type
_entity_poly.pdbx_seq_one_letter_code
_entity_poly.pdbx_strand_id
1 'polypeptide(L)' 'MSRFNRGQGIPDDVLPADAQLDVPIYLVCRVGNDSQIVAQKLKDSGLDQGGKRFIGDIRGGVKAWKDAVDATMPFI' A
#
# COMPACT_ATOMS: atom_id res chain seq x y z
N MET A 1 5.62 16.88 14.66
CA MET A 1 6.29 15.56 14.74
C MET A 1 5.28 14.56 15.29
N SER A 2 4.44 13.96 14.42
CA SER A 2 3.46 12.98 14.89
C SER A 2 4.12 11.60 14.98
N ARG A 3 4.22 11.10 16.21
CA ARG A 3 4.72 9.77 16.52
C ARG A 3 3.60 8.78 16.22
N PHE A 4 3.79 7.94 15.19
CA PHE A 4 2.95 6.75 15.03
C PHE A 4 3.15 5.86 16.26
N ASN A 5 2.15 5.87 17.13
CA ASN A 5 2.14 5.08 18.36
C ASN A 5 1.91 3.61 17.97
N ARG A 6 2.77 2.72 18.46
CA ARG A 6 2.92 1.31 18.05
C ARG A 6 1.75 0.40 18.48
N GLY A 7 0.53 0.93 18.66
CA GLY A 7 -0.57 0.20 19.29
C GLY A 7 -1.98 0.62 18.88
N GLN A 8 -2.16 1.52 17.91
CA GLN A 8 -3.46 1.64 17.25
C GLN A 8 -3.45 0.77 16.01
N GLY A 9 -4.34 -0.22 15.99
CA GLY A 9 -4.68 -0.96 14.78
C GLY A 9 -5.04 0.02 13.66
N ILE A 10 -4.90 -0.47 12.43
CA ILE A 10 -5.28 0.32 11.26
C ILE A 10 -6.75 0.74 11.45
N PRO A 11 -7.07 2.04 11.38
CA PRO A 11 -8.44 2.51 11.57
C PRO A 11 -9.38 1.76 10.61
N ASP A 12 -10.56 1.35 11.08
CA ASP A 12 -11.59 0.65 10.30
C ASP A 12 -12.01 1.44 9.04
N ASP A 13 -11.66 2.72 9.00
CA ASP A 13 -11.87 3.71 7.94
C ASP A 13 -10.83 3.66 6.79
N VAL A 14 -9.79 2.83 6.87
CA VAL A 14 -8.77 2.72 5.80
C VAL A 14 -9.24 1.86 4.62
N LEU A 15 -10.13 0.91 4.86
CA LEU A 15 -10.73 0.09 3.81
C LEU A 15 -12.24 0.37 3.74
N PRO A 16 -12.84 0.41 2.54
CA PRO A 16 -14.29 0.42 2.41
C PRO A 16 -14.92 -0.69 3.25
N ALA A 17 -15.99 -0.39 3.98
CA ALA A 17 -16.67 -1.37 4.83
C ALA A 17 -17.20 -2.59 4.05
N ASP A 18 -17.38 -2.44 2.74
CA ASP A 18 -17.79 -3.46 1.77
C ASP A 18 -16.62 -4.07 0.99
N ALA A 19 -15.38 -3.69 1.28
CA ALA A 19 -14.20 -4.27 0.64
C ALA A 19 -14.13 -5.76 0.99
N GLN A 20 -14.47 -6.59 0.01
CA GLN A 20 -14.49 -8.04 0.17
C GLN A 20 -13.13 -8.53 0.67
N LEU A 21 -13.15 -9.55 1.54
CA LEU A 21 -11.96 -10.05 2.23
C LEU A 21 -10.89 -10.58 1.26
N ASP A 22 -11.23 -10.84 0.01
CA ASP A 22 -10.38 -11.36 -1.05
C ASP A 22 -9.82 -10.30 -2.03
N VAL A 23 -10.24 -9.03 -1.95
CA VAL A 23 -9.73 -7.99 -2.86
C VAL A 23 -8.24 -7.72 -2.61
N PRO A 24 -7.37 -7.80 -3.63
CA PRO A 24 -5.95 -7.53 -3.48
C PRO A 24 -5.68 -6.05 -3.20
N ILE A 25 -4.70 -5.76 -2.35
CA ILE A 25 -4.24 -4.40 -2.04
C ILE A 25 -2.93 -4.13 -2.77
N TYR A 26 -2.95 -3.14 -3.66
CA TYR A 26 -1.75 -2.64 -4.34
C TYR A 26 -1.38 -1.26 -3.79
N LEU A 27 -0.11 -1.12 -3.44
CA LEU A 27 0.46 0.11 -2.89
C LEU A 27 1.35 0.79 -3.92
N VAL A 28 1.30 2.11 -3.98
CA VAL A 28 2.17 2.90 -4.83
C VAL A 28 2.67 4.11 -4.03
N CYS A 29 3.95 4.43 -4.16
CA CYS A 29 4.51 5.68 -3.68
C CYS A 29 5.29 6.35 -4.82
N ARG A 30 6.06 7.40 -4.50
CA ARG A 30 6.78 8.16 -5.53
C ARG A 30 7.78 7.29 -6.31
N VAL A 31 8.66 6.59 -5.61
CA VAL A 31 9.77 5.81 -6.21
C VAL A 31 9.86 4.35 -5.75
N GLY A 32 8.85 3.85 -5.06
CA GLY A 32 8.81 2.46 -4.57
C GLY A 32 9.54 2.19 -3.24
N ASN A 33 9.92 3.22 -2.49
CA ASN A 33 10.61 3.04 -1.19
C ASN A 33 9.61 2.85 -0.05
N ASP A 34 8.79 3.86 0.21
CA ASP A 34 7.86 3.85 1.35
C ASP A 34 6.75 2.81 1.21
N SER A 35 6.37 2.47 -0.02
CA SER A 35 5.32 1.50 -0.31
C SER A 35 5.67 0.10 0.21
N GLN A 36 6.94 -0.30 0.20
CA GLN A 36 7.40 -1.57 0.77
C GLN A 36 7.20 -1.60 2.29
N ILE A 37 7.52 -0.49 2.97
CA ILE A 37 7.36 -0.37 4.42
C ILE A 37 5.87 -0.43 4.80
N VAL A 38 5.01 0.24 4.02
CA VAL A 38 3.56 0.18 4.23
C VAL A 38 3.05 -1.24 3.99
N ALA A 39 3.46 -1.90 2.91
CA ALA A 39 3.05 -3.28 2.61
C ALA A 39 3.36 -4.24 3.76
N GLN A 40 4.55 -4.10 4.36
CA GLN A 40 4.93 -4.90 5.52
C GLN A 40 4.04 -4.60 6.73
N LYS A 41 3.81 -3.32 7.04
CA LYS A 41 2.96 -2.93 8.18
C LYS A 41 1.51 -3.41 8.06
N LEU A 42 0.94 -3.41 6.85
CA LEU A 42 -0.41 -3.95 6.61
C LEU A 42 -0.47 -5.46 6.84
N LYS A 43 0.58 -6.19 6.45
CA LYS A 43 0.70 -7.63 6.71
C LYS A 43 0.86 -7.91 8.20
N ASP A 44 1.73 -7.15 8.88
CA ASP A 44 1.97 -7.29 10.31
C ASP A 44 0.70 -7.01 11.15
N SER A 45 -0.23 -6.19 10.65
CA SER A 45 -1.53 -5.97 11.31
C SER A 45 -2.62 -6.98 10.90
N GLY A 46 -2.29 -8.01 10.12
CA GLY A 46 -3.19 -9.12 9.79
C GLY A 46 -4.16 -8.86 8.63
N LEU A 47 -4.01 -7.76 7.88
CA LEU A 47 -4.90 -7.48 6.74
C LEU A 47 -4.71 -8.46 5.58
N ASP A 48 -3.58 -9.15 5.54
CA ASP A 48 -3.30 -10.19 4.53
C ASP A 48 -4.01 -11.52 4.83
N GLN A 49 -4.68 -11.64 6.00
CA GLN A 49 -5.44 -12.80 6.44
C GLN A 49 -4.62 -14.10 6.40
N GLY A 50 -3.36 -14.03 6.84
CA GLY A 50 -2.45 -15.17 6.80
C GLY A 50 -2.08 -15.55 5.36
N GLY A 51 -1.91 -14.55 4.50
CA GLY A 51 -1.54 -14.71 3.10
C GLY A 51 -2.68 -15.00 2.13
N LYS A 52 -3.94 -15.06 2.58
CA LYS A 52 -5.10 -15.24 1.69
C LYS A 52 -5.38 -14.03 0.80
N ARG A 53 -5.16 -12.83 1.34
CA ARG A 53 -5.30 -11.58 0.60
C ARG A 53 -3.91 -11.11 0.15
N PHE A 54 -3.77 -10.82 -1.14
CA PHE A 54 -2.54 -10.22 -1.65
C PHE A 54 -2.38 -8.79 -1.13
N ILE A 55 -1.19 -8.49 -0.61
CA ILE A 55 -0.74 -7.12 -0.30
C ILE A 55 0.66 -6.94 -0.87
N GLY A 56 0.83 -5.99 -1.79
CA GLY A 56 2.11 -5.73 -2.42
C GLY A 56 2.20 -4.32 -3.00
N ASP A 57 3.42 -3.91 -3.36
CA ASP A 57 3.65 -2.60 -3.95
C ASP A 57 4.11 -2.64 -5.40
N ILE A 58 3.91 -1.52 -6.09
CA ILE A 58 4.38 -1.29 -7.45
C ILE A 58 5.86 -0.91 -7.39
N ARG A 59 6.72 -1.80 -7.90
CA ARG A 59 8.16 -1.55 -8.01
C ARG A 59 8.44 -0.24 -8.76
N GLY A 60 9.28 0.61 -8.18
CA GLY A 60 9.65 1.91 -8.74
C GLY A 60 8.56 2.98 -8.66
N GLY A 61 7.38 2.67 -8.12
CA GLY A 61 6.31 3.62 -7.86
C GLY A 61 5.80 4.35 -9.11
N VAL A 62 5.27 5.56 -8.90
CA VAL A 62 4.76 6.41 -9.98
C VAL A 62 5.87 6.77 -10.99
N LYS A 63 7.15 6.83 -10.56
CA LYS A 63 8.26 7.08 -11.49
C LYS A 63 8.35 6.01 -12.56
N ALA A 64 8.32 4.74 -12.16
CA ALA A 64 8.37 3.62 -13.09
C ALA A 64 7.12 3.56 -13.97
N TRP A 65 5.94 3.91 -13.42
CA TRP A 65 4.72 4.06 -14.22
C TRP A 65 4.89 5.10 -15.32
N LYS A 66 5.43 6.28 -14.98
CA LYS A 66 5.71 7.32 -15.97
C LYS A 66 6.63 6.83 -17.07
N ASP A 67 7.71 6.13 -16.70
CA ASP A 67 8.72 5.71 -17.66
C ASP A 67 8.25 4.58 -18.59
N ALA A 68 7.44 3.66 -18.08
CA ALA A 68 7.12 2.40 -18.77
C ALA A 68 5.68 2.28 -19.27
N VAL A 69 4.74 3.07 -18.73
CA VAL A 69 3.30 2.92 -19.01
C VAL A 69 2.69 4.20 -19.57
N ASP A 70 2.88 5.33 -18.89
CA ASP A 70 2.29 6.61 -19.28
C ASP A 70 3.30 7.75 -19.14
N ALA A 71 3.97 8.08 -20.24
CA ALA A 71 4.96 9.17 -20.29
C ALA A 71 4.36 10.56 -19.99
N THR A 72 3.03 10.71 -20.08
CA THR A 72 2.34 11.98 -19.76
C THR A 72 2.06 12.16 -18.27
N MET A 73 2.22 11.08 -17.47
CA MET A 73 1.99 11.10 -16.03
C MET A 73 2.81 12.21 -15.35
N PRO A 74 2.16 13.19 -14.69
CA PRO A 74 2.84 14.20 -13.92
C PRO A 74 3.62 13.56 -12.77
N PHE A 75 4.88 13.95 -12.61
CA PHE A 75 5.77 13.43 -11.58
C PHE A 75 6.61 14.55 -11.00
N ILE A 76 6.52 14.74 -9.69
CA ILE A 76 7.15 15.82 -8.90
C ILE A 76 8.04 15.22 -7.80
#